data_AF-A0A381W2W8-F1
#
_entry.id   AF-A0A381W2W8-F1
#
_cell.length_a   1.000
_cell.length_b   1.000
_cell.length_c   1.000
_cell.angle_alpha   90.00
_cell.angle_beta   90.00
_cell.angle_gamma   90.00
#
_symmetry.space_group_name_H-M   'P 1'
#
loop_
_entity.id
_entity.type
_entity.pdbx_description
1 polymer ?
#
loop_
_entity_poly.entity_id
_entity_poly.type
_entity_poly.pdbx_seq_one_letter_code
_entity_poly.pdbx_strand_id
1 'polypeptide(L)'
;MKTFKELIYEFGEALKKTVVYRAGKKKIIRKSSKDGYKNVGGKEVKMKAPEKLARRKAMKKVAKKNKAKAGRMAKKRARTMRKRGDR
;
A
#
# COMPACT_ATOMS: atom_id res chain seq x y z
N MET A 1 -23.42 13.56 -25.24
CA MET A 1 -23.76 12.60 -24.18
C MET A 1 -22.86 11.38 -24.37
N LYS A 2 -22.07 10.96 -23.37
CA LYS A 2 -21.11 9.84 -23.53
C LYS A 2 -21.87 8.52 -23.70
N THR A 3 -21.31 7.57 -24.46
CA THR A 3 -21.98 6.28 -24.71
C THR A 3 -21.84 5.34 -23.51
N PHE A 4 -22.80 4.43 -23.33
CA PHE A 4 -22.81 3.45 -22.23
C PHE A 4 -21.55 2.55 -22.21
N LYS A 5 -21.00 2.22 -23.40
CA LYS A 5 -19.73 1.47 -23.53
C LYS A 5 -18.52 2.25 -23.02
N GLU A 6 -18.45 3.56 -23.29
CA GLU A 6 -17.37 4.43 -22.78
C GLU A 6 -17.48 4.60 -21.25
N LEU A 7 -18.71 4.70 -20.72
CA LEU A 7 -18.94 4.66 -19.28
C LEU A 7 -18.44 3.33 -18.68
N ILE A 8 -18.80 2.18 -19.25
CA ILE A 8 -18.34 0.88 -18.75
C ILE A 8 -16.82 0.76 -18.78
N TYR A 9 -16.14 1.31 -19.79
CA TYR A 9 -14.68 1.29 -19.85
C TYR A 9 -14.05 2.21 -18.77
N GLU A 10 -14.64 3.38 -18.53
CA GLU A 10 -14.24 4.28 -17.43
C GLU A 10 -14.55 3.69 -16.03
N PHE A 11 -15.63 2.91 -15.89
CA PHE A 11 -16.01 2.24 -14.64
C PHE A 11 -15.29 0.89 -14.44
N GLY A 12 -14.88 0.22 -15.51
CA GLY A 12 -14.14 -1.05 -15.51
C GLY A 12 -12.66 -0.90 -15.12
N GLU A 13 -12.06 0.27 -15.37
CA GLU A 13 -10.79 0.70 -14.78
C GLU A 13 -11.00 1.15 -13.32
N ALA A 14 -11.43 0.22 -12.46
CA ALA A 14 -11.86 0.50 -11.09
C ALA A 14 -10.70 0.91 -10.15
N LEU A 15 -10.18 2.13 -10.34
CA LEU A 15 -9.30 2.78 -9.38
C LEU A 15 -10.05 2.99 -8.06
N LYS A 16 -9.75 2.16 -7.06
CA LYS A 16 -10.34 2.29 -5.72
C LYS A 16 -9.97 3.65 -5.12
N LYS A 17 -10.98 4.48 -4.88
CA LYS A 17 -10.83 5.75 -4.14
C LYS A 17 -10.54 5.41 -2.68
N THR A 18 -9.37 5.81 -2.19
CA THR A 18 -8.99 5.70 -0.78
C THR A 18 -8.90 7.10 -0.19
N VAL A 19 -9.75 7.40 0.80
CA VAL A 19 -9.66 8.66 1.56
C VAL A 19 -8.59 8.47 2.63
N VAL A 20 -7.59 9.34 2.65
CA VAL A 20 -6.51 9.33 3.64
C VAL A 20 -6.36 10.73 4.21
N TYR A 21 -6.31 10.85 5.53
CA TYR A 21 -5.98 12.10 6.21
C TYR A 21 -4.47 12.18 6.40
N ARG A 22 -3.85 13.25 5.89
CA ARG A 22 -2.41 13.50 6.07
C ARG A 22 -2.23 14.94 6.53
N ALA A 23 -1.59 15.12 7.69
CA ALA A 23 -1.43 16.44 8.34
C ALA A 23 -2.76 17.21 8.48
N GLY A 24 -3.80 16.54 9.00
CA GLY A 24 -5.13 17.13 9.22
C GLY A 24 -5.99 17.36 7.96
N LYS A 25 -5.40 17.30 6.75
CA LYS A 25 -6.14 17.51 5.50
C LYS A 25 -6.60 16.20 4.87
N LYS A 26 -7.85 16.18 4.40
CA LYS A 26 -8.45 15.07 3.63
C LYS A 26 -7.79 15.00 2.25
N LYS A 27 -7.14 13.87 1.92
CA LYS A 27 -6.58 13.59 0.60
C LYS A 27 -7.28 12.37 -0.01
N ILE A 28 -7.69 12.49 -1.27
CA ILE A 28 -8.27 11.38 -2.02
C ILE A 28 -7.17 10.77 -2.88
N ILE A 29 -6.75 9.56 -2.54
CA ILE A 29 -5.76 8.80 -3.31
C ILE A 29 -6.50 7.78 -4.16
N ARG A 30 -6.27 7.82 -5.47
CA ARG A 30 -6.76 6.80 -6.41
C ARG A 30 -5.65 5.78 -6.62
N LYS A 31 -5.89 4.52 -6.23
CA LYS A 31 -4.94 3.42 -6.41
C LYS A 31 -5.55 2.35 -7.31
N SER A 32 -4.72 1.75 -8.15
CA SER A 32 -5.10 0.54 -8.89
C SER A 32 -5.12 -0.64 -7.93
N SER A 33 -6.16 -1.46 -8.03
CA SER A 33 -6.30 -2.73 -7.30
C SER A 33 -5.68 -3.90 -8.04
N LYS A 34 -5.40 -3.74 -9.34
CA LYS A 34 -4.91 -4.79 -10.24
C LYS A 34 -3.39 -5.00 -10.09
N ASP A 35 -2.96 -6.25 -10.03
CA ASP A 35 -1.54 -6.55 -9.85
C ASP A 35 -0.71 -6.15 -11.08
N GLY A 36 0.41 -5.50 -10.83
CA GLY A 36 1.29 -4.98 -11.88
C GLY A 36 0.77 -3.75 -12.62
N TYR A 37 -0.29 -3.08 -12.16
CA TYR A 37 -0.81 -1.82 -12.71
C TYR A 37 -0.57 -0.64 -11.76
N LYS A 38 -0.38 0.55 -12.33
CA LYS A 38 -0.23 1.82 -11.61
C LYS A 38 -1.27 2.82 -12.09
N ASN A 39 -1.64 3.73 -11.21
CA ASN A 39 -2.45 4.88 -11.60
C ASN A 39 -1.55 5.97 -12.17
N VAL A 40 -1.81 6.40 -13.40
CA VAL A 40 -1.20 7.59 -14.03
C VAL A 40 -2.32 8.47 -14.55
N GLY A 41 -2.45 9.68 -14.02
CA GLY A 41 -3.47 10.65 -14.48
C GLY A 41 -4.92 10.20 -14.28
N GLY A 42 -5.20 9.22 -13.43
CA GLY A 42 -6.54 8.66 -13.26
C GLY A 42 -6.86 7.48 -14.19
N LYS A 43 -5.87 6.94 -14.91
CA LYS A 43 -6.00 5.72 -15.73
C LYS A 43 -5.13 4.59 -15.20
N GLU A 44 -5.56 3.35 -15.38
CA GLU A 44 -4.77 2.17 -15.03
C GLU A 44 -3.76 1.82 -16.14
N VAL A 45 -2.47 1.97 -15.84
CA VAL A 45 -1.39 1.68 -16.79
C VAL A 45 -0.56 0.51 -16.30
N LYS A 46 -0.29 -0.47 -17.18
CA LYS A 46 0.57 -1.61 -16.88
C LYS A 46 1.99 -1.13 -16.56
N MET A 47 2.57 -1.56 -15.44
CA MET A 47 3.94 -1.21 -15.08
C MET A 47 4.94 -1.84 -16.05
N LYS A 48 5.98 -1.08 -16.39
CA LYS A 48 7.12 -1.60 -17.16
C LYS A 48 7.88 -2.65 -16.33
N ALA A 49 8.53 -3.60 -16.99
CA ALA A 49 9.35 -4.62 -16.33
C ALA A 49 10.39 -4.06 -15.32
N PRO A 50 11.17 -3.01 -15.64
CA PRO A 50 12.11 -2.44 -14.68
C PRO A 50 11.43 -1.85 -13.42
N GLU A 51 10.26 -1.22 -13.56
CA GLU A 51 9.49 -0.70 -12.42
C GLU A 51 9.02 -1.82 -11.50
N LYS A 52 8.54 -2.94 -12.06
CA LYS A 52 8.11 -4.10 -11.27
C LYS A 52 9.26 -4.66 -10.45
N LEU A 53 10.43 -4.80 -11.05
CA LEU A 53 11.62 -5.32 -10.39
C LEU A 53 12.13 -4.38 -9.29
N ALA A 54 12.13 -3.07 -9.54
CA ALA A 54 12.48 -2.06 -8.54
C ALA A 54 11.52 -2.10 -7.34
N ARG A 55 10.20 -2.15 -7.58
CA ARG A 55 9.19 -2.31 -6.52
C ARG A 55 9.43 -3.58 -5.70
N ARG A 56 9.68 -4.72 -6.34
CA ARG A 56 9.96 -5.99 -5.66
C ARG A 56 11.17 -5.87 -4.73
N LYS A 57 12.28 -5.28 -5.21
CA LYS A 57 13.48 -5.04 -4.39
C LYS A 57 13.19 -4.12 -3.21
N ALA A 58 12.43 -3.04 -3.41
CA ALA A 58 12.04 -2.12 -2.34
C ALA A 58 11.18 -2.81 -1.27
N MET A 59 10.18 -3.60 -1.68
CA MET A 59 9.30 -4.32 -0.75
C MET A 59 10.06 -5.36 0.07
N LYS A 60 11.05 -6.04 -0.50
CA LYS A 60 11.95 -6.95 0.26
C LYS A 60 12.70 -6.22 1.37
N LYS A 61 13.22 -5.02 1.09
CA LYS A 61 13.90 -4.18 2.10
C LYS A 61 12.93 -3.75 3.22
N VAL A 62 11.72 -3.32 2.86
CA VAL A 62 10.68 -2.93 3.82
C VAL A 62 10.28 -4.11 4.71
N ALA A 63 10.07 -5.29 4.14
CA ALA A 63 9.73 -6.50 4.89
C ALA A 63 10.81 -6.87 5.92
N LYS A 64 12.10 -6.80 5.55
CA LYS A 64 13.22 -7.03 6.48
C LYS A 64 13.21 -6.03 7.63
N LYS A 65 12.99 -4.74 7.34
CA LYS A 65 12.89 -3.68 8.37
C LYS A 65 11.70 -3.92 9.33
N ASN A 66 10.56 -4.33 8.80
CA ASN A 66 9.36 -4.61 9.61
C ASN A 66 9.56 -5.82 10.51
N LYS A 67 10.16 -6.91 10.01
CA LYS A 67 10.50 -8.09 10.83
C LYS A 67 11.44 -7.72 11.98
N ALA A 68 12.48 -6.92 11.70
CA ALA A 68 13.40 -6.44 12.74
C ALA A 68 12.72 -5.52 13.76
N LYS A 69 11.75 -4.70 13.35
CA LYS A 69 10.95 -3.86 14.27
C LYS A 69 10.06 -4.73 15.15
N ALA A 70 9.40 -5.74 14.59
CA ALA A 70 8.55 -6.67 15.33
C ALA A 70 9.34 -7.43 16.41
N GLY A 71 10.52 -7.96 16.06
CA GLY A 71 11.40 -8.64 17.03
C GLY A 71 11.84 -7.73 18.18
N ARG A 72 12.17 -6.47 17.91
CA ARG A 72 12.50 -5.48 18.95
C ARG A 72 11.31 -5.22 19.89
N MET A 73 10.10 -5.10 19.35
CA MET A 73 8.89 -4.92 20.15
C MET A 73 8.58 -6.15 21.01
N ALA A 74 8.75 -7.36 20.47
CA ALA A 74 8.59 -8.60 21.20
C ALA A 74 9.58 -8.70 22.37
N LYS A 75 10.87 -8.40 22.14
CA LYS A 75 11.90 -8.38 23.20
C LYS A 75 11.56 -7.39 24.31
N LYS A 76 11.07 -6.18 23.95
CA LYS A 76 10.61 -5.19 24.94
C LYS A 76 9.43 -5.73 25.76
N ARG A 77 8.43 -6.32 25.11
CA ARG A 77 7.27 -6.93 25.79
C ARG A 77 7.66 -8.07 26.72
N ALA A 78 8.54 -8.97 26.28
CA ALA A 78 9.04 -10.06 27.12
C ALA A 78 9.76 -9.54 28.38
N ARG A 79 10.61 -8.51 28.24
CA ARG A 79 11.29 -7.88 29.38
C ARG A 79 10.30 -7.24 30.37
N THR A 80 9.26 -6.57 29.88
CA THR A 80 8.23 -5.99 30.75
C THR A 80 7.40 -7.05 31.45
N MET A 81 7.06 -8.16 30.78
CA MET A 81 6.34 -9.27 31.39
C MET A 81 7.16 -9.96 32.47
N ARG A 82 8.46 -10.22 32.22
CA ARG A 82 9.36 -10.79 33.24
C ARG A 82 9.42 -9.93 34.50
N LYS A 83 9.62 -8.61 34.35
CA LYS A 83 9.60 -7.67 35.49
C LYS A 83 8.27 -7.61 36.24
N ARG A 84 7.16 -7.99 35.61
CA ARG A 84 5.83 -8.03 36.24
C ARG A 84 5.55 -9.37 36.90
N GLY A 85 6.16 -10.46 36.41
CA GLY A 85 6.06 -11.80 37.00
C GLY A 85 7.06 -12.05 38.14
N ASP A 86 8.20 -11.34 38.15
CA ASP A 86 9.14 -11.28 39.29
C ASP A 86 8.67 -10.29 40.38
N ARG A 87 7.36 -10.12 40.56
CA ARG A 87 6.74 -9.35 41.66
C ARG A 87 5.83 -10.25 42.45
#